data_AF-A0A8X8CF63-F1
#
_entry.id   AF-A0A8X8CF63-F1
#
_cell.length_a   1.000
_cell.length_b   1.000
_cell.length_c   1.000
_cell.angle_alpha   90.00
_cell.angle_beta   90.00
_cell.angle_gamma   90.00
#
_symmetry.space_group_name_H-M   'P 1'
#
loop_
_entity.id
_entity.type
_entity.pdbx_description
1 polymer ?
#
loop_
_entity_poly.entity_id
_entity_poly.type
_entity_poly.pdbx_seq_one_letter_code
_entity_poly.pdbx_strand_id
1 'polypeptide(L)'
;MDFPNIVRAQNQVRVQKRMASHLTNNHVIIADILSRLPVKTLSRFNCVCKLWYCMINSDPGFQALHHSRSWRNPRLLFRLSDFDFNPLEHLGHRYAYNFVSTDTEGKNIRLMQIKVHEPVKLILPGCFGLLVFSTDTRIHVCNPSTRRILALPDYKSKIAGFGVGYLSSIRRLKIVRLIPRRPSSLHLECSVFTLAPGEEGFSWRVLNDQCPYLVDHFSLPAFANETIYWKIDHWIPTSNLDWRSPIRNSTQLVELRGTLCMIQTLASSHVAVWKLADHKNSMWVKICMIDTSRIHPNFVGEVQCIKDGEIIFNSASNHLLYYDVRKKTFRKKMLPHSAENLTSYCESLTSLTR
;
A
#
# COMPACT_ATOMS: atom_id res chain seq x y z
N MET A 1 -38.14 57.07 -10.90
CA MET A 1 -37.71 55.72 -10.48
C MET A 1 -38.03 54.76 -11.62
N ASP A 2 -37.03 54.25 -12.33
CA ASP A 2 -37.21 53.42 -13.52
C ASP A 2 -37.53 51.96 -13.16
N PHE A 3 -38.80 51.71 -12.84
CA PHE A 3 -39.34 50.38 -12.59
C PHE A 3 -39.05 49.32 -13.69
N PRO A 4 -39.01 49.64 -14.99
CA PRO A 4 -38.73 48.63 -16.04
C PRO A 4 -37.30 48.08 -16.01
N ASN A 5 -36.33 48.92 -15.60
CA ASN A 5 -34.91 48.55 -15.57
C ASN A 5 -34.59 47.63 -14.38
N ILE A 6 -35.28 47.81 -13.25
CA ILE A 6 -35.14 46.98 -12.05
C ILE A 6 -35.66 45.55 -12.31
N VAL A 7 -36.81 45.41 -12.98
CA VAL A 7 -37.39 44.10 -13.32
C VAL A 7 -36.53 43.32 -14.33
N ARG A 8 -35.95 44.01 -15.33
CA ARG A 8 -34.99 43.40 -16.27
C ARG A 8 -33.71 42.92 -15.57
N ALA A 9 -33.15 43.73 -14.66
CA ALA A 9 -31.96 43.37 -13.89
C ALA A 9 -32.24 42.16 -12.95
N GLN A 10 -33.37 42.14 -12.26
CA GLN A 10 -33.76 41.02 -11.39
C GLN A 10 -33.98 39.72 -12.18
N ASN A 11 -34.58 39.79 -13.37
CA ASN A 11 -34.76 38.62 -14.23
C ASN A 11 -33.41 38.09 -14.78
N GLN A 12 -32.47 38.96 -15.15
CA GLN A 12 -31.12 38.53 -15.55
C GLN A 12 -30.37 37.83 -14.40
N VAL A 13 -30.43 38.36 -13.18
CA VAL A 13 -29.81 37.74 -12.00
C VAL A 13 -30.44 36.38 -11.68
N ARG A 14 -31.76 36.24 -11.86
CA ARG A 14 -32.48 34.98 -11.62
C ARG A 14 -32.13 33.92 -12.67
N VAL A 15 -31.99 34.31 -13.94
CA VAL A 15 -31.52 33.43 -15.03
C VAL A 15 -30.07 33.02 -14.80
N GLN A 16 -29.18 33.94 -14.41
CA GLN A 16 -27.79 33.63 -14.07
C GLN A 16 -27.67 32.67 -12.89
N LYS A 17 -28.46 32.86 -11.82
CA LYS A 17 -28.51 31.92 -10.68
C LYS A 17 -29.00 30.54 -11.10
N ARG A 18 -30.02 30.46 -11.96
CA ARG A 18 -30.57 29.20 -12.46
C ARG A 18 -29.58 28.48 -13.39
N MET A 19 -28.92 29.21 -14.29
CA MET A 19 -27.83 28.71 -15.13
C MET A 19 -26.65 28.23 -14.27
N ALA A 20 -26.21 29.01 -13.29
CA ALA A 20 -25.16 28.61 -12.36
C ALA A 20 -25.54 27.32 -11.63
N SER A 21 -26.76 27.21 -11.09
CA SER A 21 -27.22 25.98 -10.41
C SER A 21 -27.32 24.76 -11.34
N HIS A 22 -27.73 24.96 -12.60
CA HIS A 22 -27.76 23.88 -13.59
C HIS A 22 -26.35 23.45 -14.01
N LEU A 23 -25.42 24.41 -14.17
CA LEU A 23 -24.01 24.10 -14.35
C LEU A 23 -23.50 23.30 -13.14
N THR A 24 -23.71 23.77 -11.90
CA THR A 24 -23.28 23.08 -10.67
C THR A 24 -23.82 21.66 -10.58
N ASN A 25 -25.11 21.45 -10.88
CA ASN A 25 -25.71 20.11 -10.90
C ASN A 25 -25.10 19.20 -11.98
N ASN A 26 -24.83 19.74 -13.18
CA ASN A 26 -24.15 18.99 -14.23
C ASN A 26 -22.71 18.63 -13.84
N HIS A 27 -21.99 19.52 -13.14
CA HIS A 27 -20.66 19.21 -12.63
C HIS A 27 -20.67 18.06 -11.63
N VAL A 28 -21.67 17.99 -10.74
CA VAL A 28 -21.82 16.89 -9.77
C VAL A 28 -22.12 15.56 -10.48
N ILE A 29 -23.01 15.57 -11.48
CA ILE A 29 -23.32 14.36 -12.26
C ILE A 29 -22.09 13.90 -13.06
N ILE A 30 -21.37 14.82 -13.70
CA ILE A 30 -20.11 14.52 -14.40
C ILE A 30 -19.10 13.94 -13.42
N ALA A 31 -18.91 14.54 -12.23
CA ALA A 31 -18.03 14.01 -11.20
C ALA A 31 -18.45 12.61 -10.75
N ASP A 32 -19.74 12.33 -10.56
CA ASP A 32 -20.23 10.99 -10.22
C ASP A 32 -19.89 9.96 -11.30
N ILE A 33 -20.10 10.31 -12.58
CA ILE A 33 -19.81 9.43 -13.72
C ILE A 33 -18.30 9.19 -13.83
N LEU A 34 -17.50 10.26 -13.88
CA LEU A 34 -16.06 10.18 -14.04
C LEU A 34 -15.38 9.47 -12.86
N SER A 35 -15.88 9.65 -11.63
CA SER A 35 -15.32 8.98 -10.45
C SER A 35 -15.46 7.45 -10.46
N ARG A 36 -16.28 6.88 -11.37
CA ARG A 36 -16.41 5.42 -11.58
C ARG A 36 -15.37 4.86 -12.54
N LEU A 37 -14.66 5.73 -13.26
CA LEU A 37 -13.74 5.31 -14.32
C LEU A 37 -12.34 5.01 -13.76
N PRO A 38 -11.61 4.05 -14.36
CA PRO A 38 -10.22 3.80 -14.00
C PRO A 38 -9.33 5.02 -14.25
N VAL A 39 -8.25 5.16 -13.47
CA VAL A 39 -7.34 6.32 -13.61
C VAL A 39 -6.76 6.40 -15.02
N LYS A 40 -6.44 5.27 -15.65
CA LYS A 40 -5.96 5.24 -17.04
C LYS A 40 -6.94 5.89 -18.03
N THR A 41 -8.24 5.70 -17.83
CA THR A 41 -9.28 6.33 -18.66
C THR A 41 -9.36 7.82 -18.36
N LEU A 42 -9.36 8.19 -17.08
CA LEU A 42 -9.35 9.59 -16.64
C LEU A 42 -8.13 10.37 -17.18
N SER A 43 -6.96 9.75 -17.22
CA SER A 43 -5.76 10.36 -17.80
C SER A 43 -5.93 10.70 -19.29
N ARG A 44 -6.71 9.91 -20.04
CA ARG A 44 -7.05 10.24 -21.44
C ARG A 44 -8.07 11.38 -21.50
N PHE A 45 -8.98 11.44 -20.53
CA PHE A 45 -10.03 12.46 -20.47
C PHE A 45 -9.52 13.86 -20.13
N ASN A 46 -8.28 13.97 -19.65
CA ASN A 46 -7.57 15.23 -19.51
C ASN A 46 -7.53 16.07 -20.81
N CYS A 47 -7.64 15.46 -22.00
CA CYS A 47 -7.65 16.20 -23.27
C CYS A 47 -9.04 16.57 -23.79
N VAL A 48 -10.13 16.20 -23.11
CA VAL A 48 -11.50 16.44 -23.59
C VAL A 48 -11.90 17.90 -23.44
N CYS A 49 -11.73 18.48 -22.26
CA CYS A 49 -11.97 19.91 -22.01
C CYS A 49 -11.26 20.39 -20.73
N LYS A 50 -11.10 21.72 -20.59
CA LYS A 50 -10.48 22.34 -19.41
C LYS A 50 -11.20 21.98 -18.10
N LEU A 51 -12.52 21.89 -18.14
CA LEU A 51 -13.35 21.55 -16.99
C LEU A 51 -13.01 20.14 -16.46
N TRP A 52 -12.90 19.16 -17.35
CA TRP A 52 -12.54 17.78 -16.98
C TRP A 52 -11.09 17.72 -16.49
N TYR A 53 -10.18 18.41 -17.16
CA TYR A 53 -8.79 18.52 -16.73
C TYR A 53 -8.68 19.06 -15.29
N CYS A 54 -9.35 20.19 -14.98
CA CYS A 54 -9.33 20.78 -13.65
C CYS A 54 -10.00 19.88 -12.60
N MET A 55 -11.12 19.24 -12.94
CA MET A 55 -11.81 18.32 -12.05
C MET A 55 -10.94 17.10 -11.70
N ILE A 56 -10.27 16.50 -12.69
CA ILE A 56 -9.47 15.29 -12.48
C ILE A 56 -8.18 15.60 -11.69
N ASN A 57 -7.48 16.69 -12.03
CA ASN A 57 -6.13 16.94 -11.52
C ASN A 57 -6.07 17.93 -10.35
N SER A 58 -7.11 18.74 -10.13
CA SER A 58 -7.06 19.87 -9.19
C SER A 58 -8.19 19.91 -8.17
N ASP A 59 -9.29 19.18 -8.37
CA ASP A 59 -10.42 19.14 -7.42
C ASP A 59 -10.20 18.06 -6.34
N PRO A 60 -9.93 18.45 -5.07
CA PRO A 60 -9.73 17.50 -3.98
C PRO A 60 -11.00 16.69 -3.66
N GLY A 61 -12.19 17.25 -3.89
CA GLY A 61 -13.47 16.58 -3.70
C GLY A 61 -13.65 15.44 -4.70
N PHE A 62 -13.33 15.68 -5.97
CA PHE A 62 -13.33 14.64 -6.99
C PHE A 62 -12.33 13.52 -6.68
N GLN A 63 -11.10 13.88 -6.30
CA GLN A 63 -10.06 12.90 -5.95
C GLN A 63 -10.46 12.06 -4.73
N ALA A 64 -11.05 12.67 -3.70
CA ALA A 64 -11.57 11.95 -2.54
C ALA A 64 -12.73 11.01 -2.90
N LEU A 65 -13.66 11.46 -3.77
CA LEU A 65 -14.78 10.64 -4.24
C LEU A 65 -14.29 9.42 -5.05
N HIS A 66 -13.36 9.65 -5.99
CA HIS A 66 -12.74 8.57 -6.77
C HIS A 66 -12.01 7.57 -5.86
N HIS A 67 -11.21 8.08 -4.91
CA HIS A 67 -10.49 7.23 -3.97
C HIS A 67 -11.43 6.39 -3.09
N SER A 68 -12.51 6.99 -2.55
CA SER A 68 -13.50 6.26 -1.74
C SER A 68 -14.14 5.11 -2.52
N ARG A 69 -14.42 5.31 -3.82
CA ARG A 69 -14.96 4.26 -4.70
C ARG A 69 -13.94 3.16 -4.94
N SER A 70 -12.68 3.52 -5.22
CA SER A 70 -11.63 2.53 -5.42
C SER A 70 -11.35 1.72 -4.15
N TRP A 71 -11.40 2.35 -2.98
CA TRP A 71 -11.25 1.69 -1.68
C TRP A 71 -12.32 0.64 -1.39
N ARG A 72 -13.55 0.83 -1.89
CA ARG A 72 -14.62 -0.16 -1.75
C ARG A 72 -14.42 -1.40 -2.63
N ASN A 73 -13.52 -1.34 -3.61
CA ASN A 73 -13.21 -2.47 -4.48
C ASN A 73 -11.70 -2.56 -4.74
N PRO A 74 -10.91 -2.88 -3.71
CA PRO A 74 -9.45 -2.96 -3.84
C PRO A 74 -9.09 -4.11 -4.77
N ARG A 75 -8.08 -3.90 -5.61
CA ARG A 75 -7.50 -4.94 -6.45
C ARG A 75 -6.35 -5.61 -5.71
N LEU A 76 -6.04 -6.82 -6.13
CA LEU A 76 -4.80 -7.46 -5.72
C LEU A 76 -3.69 -7.00 -6.65
N LEU A 77 -2.58 -6.60 -6.06
CA LEU A 77 -1.37 -6.19 -6.74
C LEU A 77 -0.27 -7.17 -6.38
N PHE A 78 0.50 -7.59 -7.39
CA PHE A 78 1.72 -8.37 -7.20
C PHE A 78 2.79 -7.84 -8.14
N ARG A 79 4.03 -8.15 -7.78
CA ARG A 79 5.20 -7.94 -8.62
C ARG A 79 5.46 -9.22 -9.41
N LEU A 80 5.70 -9.10 -10.70
CA LEU A 80 6.35 -10.15 -11.47
C LEU A 80 7.84 -9.84 -11.53
N SER A 81 8.65 -10.79 -11.09
CA SER A 81 10.06 -10.85 -11.46
C SER A 81 10.12 -11.31 -12.92
N ASP A 82 10.57 -10.42 -13.81
CA ASP A 82 11.01 -10.85 -15.14
C ASP A 82 12.28 -11.68 -14.87
N PHE A 83 12.16 -13.01 -14.96
CA PHE A 83 13.31 -13.91 -14.91
C PHE A 83 14.22 -13.77 -16.14
N ASP A 84 13.86 -12.90 -17.09
CA ASP A 84 14.73 -12.42 -18.14
C ASP A 84 15.75 -11.46 -17.51
N PHE A 85 16.78 -12.04 -16.89
CA PHE A 85 18.07 -11.41 -16.63
C PHE A 85 18.71 -11.02 -17.97
N ASN A 86 18.15 -10.05 -18.66
CA ASN A 86 18.89 -9.23 -19.60
C ASN A 86 19.24 -7.97 -18.83
N PRO A 87 20.48 -7.86 -18.31
CA PRO A 87 20.96 -6.61 -17.75
C PRO A 87 20.65 -5.49 -18.74
N LEU A 88 19.82 -4.52 -18.34
CA LEU A 88 19.54 -3.33 -19.14
C LEU A 88 20.73 -2.35 -19.08
N GLU A 89 21.95 -2.89 -19.17
CA GLU A 89 23.22 -2.18 -18.94
C GLU A 89 23.36 -0.94 -19.83
N HIS A 90 22.82 -0.99 -21.05
CA HIS A 90 22.80 0.16 -21.98
C HIS A 90 22.00 1.37 -21.45
N LEU A 91 21.10 1.18 -20.50
CA LEU A 91 20.30 2.24 -19.86
C LEU A 91 20.77 2.55 -18.43
N GLY A 92 21.87 1.94 -17.98
CA GLY A 92 22.38 2.07 -16.61
C GLY A 92 21.56 1.34 -15.53
N HIS A 93 20.35 0.86 -15.82
CA HIS A 93 19.52 0.11 -14.88
C HIS A 93 19.82 -1.39 -14.92
N ARG A 94 19.74 -2.08 -13.77
CA ARG A 94 20.04 -3.52 -13.68
C ARG A 94 18.81 -4.40 -13.49
N TYR A 95 17.73 -3.85 -12.93
CA TYR A 95 16.53 -4.62 -12.60
C TYR A 95 15.29 -3.93 -13.14
N ALA A 96 14.38 -4.74 -13.68
CA ALA A 96 13.05 -4.31 -14.09
C ALA A 96 12.00 -5.15 -13.36
N TYR A 97 10.97 -4.51 -12.83
CA TYR A 97 9.86 -5.19 -12.16
C TYR A 97 8.53 -4.71 -12.70
N ASN A 98 7.64 -5.66 -12.99
CA ASN A 98 6.31 -5.35 -13.46
C ASN A 98 5.32 -5.43 -12.31
N PHE A 99 4.63 -4.32 -12.03
CA PHE A 99 3.49 -4.32 -11.11
C PHE A 99 2.23 -4.63 -11.88
N VAL A 100 1.58 -5.71 -11.47
CA VAL A 100 0.40 -6.27 -12.13
C VAL A 100 -0.73 -6.34 -11.12
N SER A 101 -1.90 -5.86 -11.52
CA SER A 101 -3.12 -6.04 -10.75
C SER A 101 -4.02 -7.08 -11.39
N THR A 102 -4.72 -7.87 -10.60
CA THR A 102 -5.81 -8.72 -11.09
C THR A 102 -7.15 -8.01 -10.90
N ASP A 103 -7.97 -7.95 -11.95
CA ASP A 103 -9.34 -7.44 -11.84
C ASP A 103 -10.32 -8.48 -11.24
N THR A 104 -11.59 -8.08 -11.12
CA THR A 104 -12.66 -8.92 -10.55
C THR A 104 -12.93 -10.19 -11.36
N GLU A 105 -12.66 -10.15 -12.67
CA GLU A 105 -12.83 -11.28 -13.60
C GLU A 105 -11.60 -12.19 -13.63
N GLY A 106 -10.52 -11.79 -12.97
CA GLY A 106 -9.29 -12.56 -12.91
C GLY A 106 -8.29 -12.26 -14.01
N LYS A 107 -8.54 -11.26 -14.84
CA LYS A 107 -7.60 -10.81 -15.85
C LYS A 107 -6.51 -9.94 -15.22
N ASN A 108 -5.29 -10.21 -15.65
CA ASN A 108 -4.11 -9.49 -15.20
C ASN A 108 -3.90 -8.24 -16.03
N ILE A 109 -3.73 -7.12 -15.35
CA ILE A 109 -3.53 -5.80 -15.94
C ILE A 109 -2.17 -5.28 -15.45
N ARG A 110 -1.23 -5.12 -16.36
CA ARG A 110 0.04 -4.45 -16.08
C ARG A 110 -0.21 -2.97 -15.81
N LEU A 111 0.04 -2.53 -14.58
CA LEU A 111 -0.16 -1.14 -14.17
C LEU A 111 1.05 -0.29 -14.58
N MET A 112 2.23 -0.72 -14.15
CA MET A 112 3.49 -0.02 -14.39
C MET A 112 4.68 -0.99 -14.42
N GLN A 113 5.78 -0.54 -15.01
CA GLN A 113 7.09 -1.16 -14.86
C GLN A 113 8.00 -0.18 -14.13
N ILE A 114 8.72 -0.66 -13.13
CA ILE A 114 9.80 0.10 -12.49
C ILE A 114 11.14 -0.41 -13.00
N LYS A 115 12.09 0.49 -13.17
CA LYS A 115 13.48 0.20 -13.53
C LYS A 115 14.37 0.78 -12.44
N VAL A 116 15.24 -0.05 -11.86
CA VAL A 116 16.07 0.32 -10.72
C VAL A 116 17.49 -0.25 -10.86
N HIS A 117 18.44 0.35 -10.14
CA HIS A 117 19.86 -0.05 -10.15
C HIS A 117 20.19 -1.15 -9.14
N GLU A 118 19.31 -1.39 -8.18
CA GLU A 118 19.46 -2.31 -7.06
C GLU A 118 18.20 -3.18 -6.94
N PRO A 119 18.32 -4.42 -6.44
CA PRO A 119 17.17 -5.28 -6.27
C PRO A 119 16.16 -4.67 -5.29
N VAL A 120 14.87 -4.80 -5.61
CA VAL A 120 13.81 -4.37 -4.69
C VAL A 120 13.64 -5.42 -3.59
N LYS A 121 13.85 -4.99 -2.35
CA LYS A 121 13.83 -5.86 -1.15
C LYS A 121 12.46 -6.01 -0.52
N LEU A 122 11.73 -4.90 -0.37
CA LEU A 122 10.44 -4.89 0.28
C LEU A 122 9.52 -3.85 -0.37
N ILE A 123 8.24 -4.19 -0.50
CA ILE A 123 7.17 -3.33 -1.00
C ILE A 123 6.07 -3.31 0.06
N LEU A 124 5.68 -2.12 0.49
CA LEU A 124 4.60 -1.92 1.43
C LEU A 124 3.48 -1.10 0.77
N PRO A 125 2.21 -1.44 1.03
CA PRO A 125 1.11 -0.55 0.67
C PRO A 125 1.27 0.77 1.42
N GLY A 126 1.18 1.88 0.69
CA GLY A 126 0.96 3.19 1.26
C GLY A 126 -0.52 3.52 1.34
N CYS A 127 -0.83 4.68 1.88
CA CYS A 127 -2.20 5.20 1.84
C CYS A 127 -2.50 5.86 0.49
N PHE A 128 -3.80 5.98 0.16
CA PHE A 128 -4.27 6.63 -1.07
C PHE A 128 -3.70 6.02 -2.36
N GLY A 129 -3.63 4.70 -2.44
CA GLY A 129 -3.15 4.01 -3.66
C GLY A 129 -1.68 4.23 -3.97
N LEU A 130 -0.91 4.77 -3.02
CA LEU A 130 0.54 4.83 -3.14
C LEU A 130 1.15 3.50 -2.72
N LEU A 131 2.30 3.17 -3.30
CA LEU A 131 3.16 2.09 -2.84
C LEU A 131 4.49 2.69 -2.41
N VAL A 132 5.12 2.06 -1.43
CA VAL A 132 6.48 2.41 -1.02
C VAL A 132 7.33 1.16 -1.14
N PHE A 133 8.47 1.28 -1.80
CA PHE A 133 9.39 0.15 -1.93
C PHE A 133 10.83 0.57 -1.63
N SER A 134 11.60 -0.34 -1.06
CA SER A 134 13.02 -0.14 -0.81
C SER A 134 13.89 -0.97 -1.75
N THR A 135 15.01 -0.37 -2.16
CA THR A 135 16.18 -1.09 -2.63
C THR A 135 17.16 -1.30 -1.46
N ASP A 136 18.42 -1.60 -1.74
CA ASP A 136 19.46 -1.73 -0.72
C ASP A 136 19.70 -0.42 0.03
N THR A 137 19.71 0.70 -0.68
CA THR A 137 20.14 2.00 -0.14
C THR A 137 19.08 3.08 -0.21
N ARG A 138 18.01 2.88 -1.00
CA ARG A 138 17.03 3.93 -1.30
C ARG A 138 15.59 3.48 -1.16
N ILE A 139 14.75 4.39 -0.69
CA ILE A 139 13.29 4.21 -0.64
C ILE A 139 12.65 5.02 -1.76
N HIS A 140 11.63 4.45 -2.37
CA HIS A 140 10.87 5.06 -3.45
C HIS A 140 9.39 5.04 -3.08
N VAL A 141 8.67 6.10 -3.44
CA VAL A 141 7.22 6.16 -3.37
C VAL A 141 6.71 6.16 -4.81
N CYS A 142 5.78 5.30 -5.16
CA CYS A 142 5.17 5.31 -6.49
C CYS A 142 3.66 5.31 -6.43
N ASN A 143 3.05 5.91 -7.45
CA ASN A 143 1.63 5.79 -7.75
C ASN A 143 1.52 4.95 -9.03
N PRO A 144 1.15 3.67 -8.93
CA PRO A 144 0.98 2.80 -10.11
C PRO A 144 -0.08 3.27 -11.11
N SER A 145 -1.12 3.96 -10.64
CA SER A 145 -2.19 4.49 -11.49
C SER A 145 -1.72 5.67 -12.34
N THR A 146 -0.93 6.58 -11.77
CA THR A 146 -0.35 7.72 -12.52
C THR A 146 1.02 7.42 -13.12
N ARG A 147 1.59 6.24 -12.80
CA ARG A 147 2.93 5.78 -13.21
C ARG A 147 4.07 6.72 -12.80
N ARG A 148 3.84 7.50 -11.74
CA ARG A 148 4.86 8.40 -11.17
C ARG A 148 5.62 7.68 -10.07
N ILE A 149 6.91 7.94 -10.00
CA ILE A 149 7.83 7.41 -9.00
C ILE A 149 8.62 8.59 -8.46
N LEU A 150 8.71 8.68 -7.14
CA LEU A 150 9.52 9.63 -6.41
C LEU A 150 10.59 8.86 -5.65
N ALA A 151 11.85 9.06 -6.02
CA ALA A 151 13.00 8.56 -5.27
C ALA A 151 13.23 9.47 -4.06
N LEU A 152 13.29 8.90 -2.86
CA LEU A 152 13.61 9.66 -1.65
C LEU A 152 15.13 9.90 -1.57
N PRO A 153 15.57 10.93 -0.82
CA PRO A 153 17.00 11.23 -0.66
C PRO A 153 17.78 10.00 -0.16
N ASP A 154 18.94 9.75 -0.80
CA ASP A 154 19.83 8.61 -0.57
C ASP A 154 20.97 8.98 0.39
N TYR A 155 21.39 8.02 1.21
CA TYR A 155 22.45 8.18 2.21
C TYR A 155 23.52 7.09 2.11
N LYS A 156 23.56 6.33 1.00
CA LYS A 156 24.56 5.30 0.68
C LYS A 156 24.72 4.21 1.74
N SER A 157 23.78 4.09 2.67
CA SER A 157 23.79 3.14 3.77
C SER A 157 22.73 2.08 3.53
N LYS A 158 23.07 0.82 3.84
CA LYS A 158 22.11 -0.27 3.67
C LYS A 158 20.92 -0.07 4.62
N ILE A 159 19.72 -0.16 4.07
CA ILE A 159 18.48 -0.12 4.85
C ILE A 159 18.31 -1.49 5.52
N ALA A 160 18.16 -1.51 6.83
CA ALA A 160 17.91 -2.70 7.63
C ALA A 160 16.42 -3.09 7.68
N GLY A 161 15.55 -2.09 7.55
CA GLY A 161 14.10 -2.22 7.52
C GLY A 161 13.45 -0.87 7.26
N PHE A 162 12.20 -0.88 6.80
CA PHE A 162 11.40 0.34 6.70
C PHE A 162 9.94 0.03 6.97
N GLY A 163 9.18 1.03 7.36
CA GLY A 163 7.74 0.94 7.59
C GLY A 163 7.03 2.17 7.07
N VAL A 164 5.75 2.02 6.79
CA VAL A 164 4.90 3.08 6.23
C VAL A 164 3.70 3.25 7.13
N GLY A 165 3.36 4.49 7.43
CA GLY A 165 2.17 4.84 8.18
C GLY A 165 1.57 6.14 7.68
N TYR A 166 0.35 6.43 8.11
CA TYR A 166 -0.36 7.64 7.74
C TYR A 166 -1.01 8.28 8.96
N LEU A 167 -0.79 9.57 9.11
CA LEU A 167 -1.41 10.35 10.17
C LEU A 167 -2.62 11.07 9.60
N SER A 168 -3.81 10.67 10.02
CA SER A 168 -5.08 11.22 9.55
C SER A 168 -5.26 12.68 9.97
N SER A 169 -4.78 13.04 11.16
CA SER A 169 -4.87 14.39 11.74
C SER A 169 -4.23 15.47 10.85
N ILE A 170 -3.08 15.16 10.25
CA ILE A 170 -2.32 16.08 9.38
C ILE A 170 -2.35 15.69 7.91
N ARG A 171 -3.02 14.58 7.58
CA ARG A 171 -3.12 13.99 6.24
C ARG A 171 -1.77 13.71 5.57
N ARG A 172 -0.77 13.26 6.34
CA ARG A 172 0.60 13.03 5.83
C ARG A 172 1.02 11.57 5.91
N LEU A 173 1.69 11.11 4.85
CA LEU A 173 2.35 9.82 4.83
C LEU A 173 3.67 9.94 5.58
N LYS A 174 3.90 9.01 6.51
CA LYS A 174 5.14 8.87 7.27
C LYS A 174 5.84 7.61 6.81
N ILE A 175 7.12 7.74 6.49
CA ILE A 175 7.97 6.62 6.12
C ILE A 175 9.07 6.57 7.16
N VAL A 176 9.16 5.45 7.86
CA VAL A 176 10.20 5.19 8.84
C VAL A 176 11.23 4.30 8.17
N ARG A 177 12.50 4.63 8.30
CA ARG A 177 13.60 3.77 7.88
C ARG A 177 14.49 3.46 9.08
N LEU A 178 15.05 2.26 9.06
CA LEU A 178 16.01 1.76 10.03
C LEU A 178 17.32 1.51 9.29
N ILE A 179 18.41 2.12 9.75
CA ILE A 179 19.73 2.01 9.14
C ILE A 179 20.75 1.61 10.21
N PRO A 180 21.65 0.65 9.97
CA PRO A 180 22.76 0.38 10.88
C PRO A 180 23.70 1.58 10.97
N ARG A 181 24.01 2.05 12.19
CA ARG A 181 24.93 3.19 12.38
C ARG A 181 26.34 2.95 11.82
N ARG A 182 26.77 1.69 11.84
CA ARG A 182 28.03 1.23 11.26
C ARG A 182 27.77 -0.09 10.53
N PRO A 183 28.60 -0.46 9.54
CA PRO A 183 28.56 -1.79 8.97
C PRO A 183 28.58 -2.84 10.10
N SER A 184 27.66 -3.80 10.04
CA SER A 184 27.51 -4.88 11.04
C SER A 184 27.09 -4.44 12.44
N SER A 185 26.65 -3.19 12.65
CA SER A 185 26.11 -2.76 13.94
C SER A 185 24.69 -3.28 14.14
N LEU A 186 24.43 -3.80 15.34
CA LEU A 186 23.10 -4.11 15.83
C LEU A 186 22.31 -2.85 16.24
N HIS A 187 22.97 -1.71 16.42
CA HIS A 187 22.32 -0.45 16.77
C HIS A 187 21.78 0.23 15.52
N LEU A 188 20.46 0.36 15.47
CA LEU A 188 19.74 0.97 14.36
C LEU A 188 19.48 2.45 14.66
N GLU A 189 19.83 3.29 13.70
CA GLU A 189 19.31 4.65 13.60
C GLU A 189 17.92 4.62 12.98
N CYS A 190 16.98 5.32 13.62
CA CYS A 190 15.64 5.51 13.10
C CYS A 190 15.54 6.91 12.47
N SER A 191 15.12 6.98 11.21
CA SER A 191 14.78 8.25 10.56
C SER A 191 13.36 8.23 10.04
N VAL A 192 12.69 9.38 10.13
CA VAL A 192 11.32 9.56 9.63
C VAL A 192 11.34 10.56 8.49
N PHE A 193 10.71 10.18 7.39
CA PHE A 193 10.38 11.05 6.27
C PHE A 193 8.89 11.33 6.28
N THR A 194 8.53 12.59 6.04
CA THR A 194 7.14 13.01 5.96
C THR A 194 6.85 13.45 4.55
N LEU A 195 6.02 12.69 3.84
CA LEU A 195 5.54 13.05 2.52
C LEU A 195 4.16 13.71 2.65
N ALA A 196 4.10 14.97 2.26
CA ALA A 196 2.88 15.70 1.99
C ALA A 196 2.76 15.85 0.46
N PRO A 197 1.76 15.21 -0.19
CA PRO A 197 1.54 15.38 -1.62
C PRO A 197 1.45 16.86 -2.02
N GLY A 198 2.36 17.32 -2.88
CA GLY A 198 2.36 18.68 -3.43
C GLY A 198 3.14 19.76 -2.64
N GLU A 199 3.88 19.40 -1.59
CA GLU A 199 4.86 20.29 -0.93
C GLU A 199 6.28 20.08 -1.51
N GLU A 200 7.16 21.08 -1.42
CA GLU A 200 8.59 20.96 -1.78
C GLU A 200 9.46 21.08 -0.52
N GLY A 201 10.65 20.45 -0.53
CA GLY A 201 11.59 20.50 0.58
C GLY A 201 11.46 19.30 1.53
N PHE A 202 11.84 18.12 1.06
CA PHE A 202 11.79 16.91 1.87
C PHE A 202 13.17 16.45 2.34
N SER A 203 13.32 16.27 3.65
CA SER A 203 14.51 15.69 4.26
C SER A 203 14.14 14.60 5.26
N TRP A 204 15.09 13.71 5.51
CA TRP A 204 14.97 12.73 6.57
C TRP A 204 15.24 13.41 7.91
N ARG A 205 14.34 13.22 8.87
CA ARG A 205 14.55 13.62 10.26
C ARG A 205 14.99 12.42 11.06
N VAL A 206 16.22 12.44 11.55
CA VAL A 206 16.73 11.42 12.49
C VAL A 206 16.00 11.58 13.83
N LEU A 207 15.57 10.47 14.41
CA LEU A 207 15.07 10.46 15.78
C LEU A 207 16.28 10.29 16.71
N ASN A 208 16.39 11.16 17.71
CA ASN A 208 17.53 11.16 18.63
C ASN A 208 17.56 9.90 19.52
N ASP A 209 16.42 9.25 19.70
CA ASP A 209 16.28 8.02 20.46
C ASP A 209 16.77 6.83 19.64
N GLN A 210 17.72 6.09 20.22
CA GLN A 210 18.21 4.85 19.63
C GLN A 210 17.06 3.84 19.59
N CYS A 211 16.97 3.02 18.54
CA CYS A 211 16.02 1.90 18.54
C CYS A 211 16.41 0.96 19.70
N PRO A 212 15.58 0.81 20.74
CA PRO A 212 15.98 0.06 21.94
C PRO A 212 15.96 -1.46 21.72
N TYR A 213 15.52 -1.93 20.55
CA TYR A 213 15.30 -3.32 20.23
C TYR A 213 15.96 -3.71 18.91
N LEU A 214 16.39 -4.97 18.83
CA LEU A 214 16.78 -5.60 17.57
C LEU A 214 15.52 -5.91 16.77
N VAL A 215 15.40 -5.28 15.61
CA VAL A 215 14.31 -5.55 14.68
C VAL A 215 14.77 -6.63 13.71
N ASP A 216 13.95 -7.65 13.51
CA ASP A 216 14.21 -8.70 12.53
C ASP A 216 14.31 -8.08 11.12
N HIS A 217 15.45 -8.32 10.46
CA HIS A 217 15.78 -7.70 9.18
C HIS A 217 14.71 -8.06 8.13
N PHE A 218 14.10 -7.04 7.53
CA PHE A 218 13.03 -7.19 6.53
C PHE A 218 11.79 -7.96 6.99
N SER A 219 11.56 -8.09 8.30
CA SER A 219 10.23 -8.48 8.80
C SER A 219 9.18 -7.46 8.33
N LEU A 220 8.02 -7.94 7.88
CA LEU A 220 6.92 -7.09 7.42
C LEU A 220 6.37 -6.29 8.61
N PRO A 221 6.47 -4.94 8.61
CA PRO A 221 5.79 -4.16 9.62
C PRO A 221 4.29 -4.14 9.38
N ALA A 222 3.53 -4.05 10.46
CA ALA A 222 2.10 -3.79 10.41
C ALA A 222 1.81 -2.34 10.79
N PHE A 223 0.96 -1.67 10.04
CA PHE A 223 0.48 -0.34 10.37
C PHE A 223 -0.98 -0.42 10.82
N ALA A 224 -1.25 -0.11 12.08
CA ALA A 224 -2.60 -0.13 12.65
C ALA A 224 -2.75 1.01 13.67
N ASN A 225 -3.93 1.63 13.75
CA ASN A 225 -4.20 2.72 14.70
C ASN A 225 -3.11 3.82 14.71
N GLU A 226 -2.73 4.28 13.51
CA GLU A 226 -1.70 5.32 13.33
C GLU A 226 -0.29 4.98 13.87
N THR A 227 -0.06 3.70 14.22
CA THR A 227 1.20 3.21 14.76
C THR A 227 1.77 2.14 13.84
N ILE A 228 3.09 2.18 13.64
CA ILE A 228 3.82 1.14 12.90
C ILE A 228 4.42 0.18 13.93
N TYR A 229 4.15 -1.11 13.75
CA TYR A 229 4.61 -2.21 14.59
C TYR A 229 5.59 -3.06 13.82
N TRP A 230 6.71 -3.39 14.45
CA TRP A 230 7.68 -4.35 13.94
C TRP A 230 7.75 -5.55 14.86
N LYS A 231 8.09 -6.71 14.29
CA LYS A 231 8.44 -7.88 15.07
C LYS A 231 9.85 -7.69 15.63
N ILE A 232 9.98 -7.85 16.94
CA ILE A 232 11.27 -7.78 17.63
C ILE A 232 11.87 -9.19 17.65
N ASP A 233 13.17 -9.28 17.41
CA ASP A 233 13.88 -10.55 17.49
C ASP A 233 14.30 -10.80 18.94
N HIS A 234 13.79 -11.88 19.55
CA HIS A 234 14.18 -12.30 20.90
C HIS A 234 15.39 -13.23 20.84
N TRP A 235 16.50 -12.81 20.23
CA TRP A 235 17.78 -13.51 20.45
C TRP A 235 18.54 -12.82 21.57
N ILE A 236 18.47 -13.43 22.76
CA ILE A 236 19.62 -13.43 23.65
C ILE A 236 20.62 -14.41 23.03
N PRO A 237 21.90 -14.06 22.82
CA PRO A 237 22.86 -14.93 22.16
C PRO A 237 23.23 -16.08 23.11
N THR A 238 22.57 -17.23 22.96
CA THR A 238 23.15 -18.51 23.38
C THR A 238 23.69 -19.21 22.14
N SER A 239 25.01 -19.33 22.10
CA SER A 239 25.81 -19.96 21.07
C SER A 239 25.34 -21.37 20.72
N ASN A 240 25.47 -21.70 19.43
CA ASN A 240 25.27 -23.00 18.78
C ASN A 240 23.83 -23.37 18.47
N LEU A 241 23.35 -23.08 17.25
CA LEU A 241 22.46 -23.99 16.55
C LEU A 241 22.43 -23.72 15.03
N ASP A 242 22.58 -24.82 14.27
CA ASP A 242 22.71 -24.90 12.82
C ASP A 242 21.57 -24.25 12.03
N TRP A 243 21.93 -23.60 10.93
CA TRP A 243 21.12 -22.72 10.07
C TRP A 243 20.19 -23.45 9.07
N ARG A 244 19.91 -24.74 9.27
CA ARG A 244 19.18 -25.57 8.29
C ARG A 244 17.97 -26.26 8.90
N SER A 245 16.93 -25.51 9.25
CA SER A 245 15.54 -26.04 9.33
C SER A 245 14.48 -24.92 9.38
N PRO A 246 13.41 -24.98 8.56
CA PRO A 246 12.44 -23.89 8.36
C PRO A 246 11.30 -23.85 9.39
N ILE A 247 11.49 -24.35 10.62
CA ILE A 247 10.45 -24.37 11.65
C ILE A 247 10.87 -23.43 12.79
N ARG A 248 10.85 -22.13 12.51
CA ARG A 248 10.79 -21.10 13.54
C ARG A 248 9.39 -20.51 13.56
N ASN A 249 8.78 -20.46 14.74
CA ASN A 249 7.61 -19.65 15.13
C ASN A 249 7.15 -18.67 14.04
N SER A 250 6.29 -19.13 13.14
CA SER A 250 5.80 -18.38 11.98
C SER A 250 4.69 -17.43 12.42
N THR A 251 5.11 -16.44 13.21
CA THR A 251 4.28 -15.31 13.60
C THR A 251 4.49 -14.14 12.65
N GLN A 252 3.38 -13.58 12.18
CA GLN A 252 3.32 -12.40 11.31
C GLN A 252 2.41 -11.35 11.95
N LEU A 253 2.80 -10.08 11.88
CA LEU A 253 1.93 -8.97 12.22
C LEU A 253 1.22 -8.46 10.97
N VAL A 254 -0.07 -8.20 11.07
CA VAL A 254 -0.89 -7.70 9.97
C VAL A 254 -2.01 -6.80 10.50
N GLU A 255 -2.41 -5.82 9.71
CA GLU A 255 -3.60 -5.01 10.00
C GLU A 255 -4.83 -5.69 9.40
N LEU A 256 -5.83 -5.97 10.24
CA LEU A 256 -7.11 -6.54 9.84
C LEU A 256 -8.26 -5.69 10.38
N ARG A 257 -8.98 -4.98 9.50
CA ARG A 257 -10.17 -4.17 9.82
C ARG A 257 -9.94 -3.09 10.89
N GLY A 258 -8.92 -2.28 10.70
CA GLY A 258 -8.45 -1.25 11.62
C GLY A 258 -7.76 -1.78 12.87
N THR A 259 -7.44 -3.07 12.96
CA THR A 259 -6.91 -3.67 14.18
C THR A 259 -5.60 -4.38 13.93
N LEU A 260 -4.63 -4.23 14.86
CA LEU A 260 -3.41 -5.01 14.84
C LEU A 260 -3.71 -6.48 15.20
N CYS A 261 -3.35 -7.38 14.29
CA CYS A 261 -3.48 -8.81 14.45
C CYS A 261 -2.12 -9.50 14.34
N MET A 262 -1.97 -10.58 15.11
CA MET A 262 -0.85 -11.50 15.00
C MET A 262 -1.37 -12.82 14.46
N ILE A 263 -0.82 -13.24 13.34
CA ILE A 263 -1.06 -14.56 12.74
C ILE A 263 0.00 -15.48 13.26
N GLN A 264 -0.37 -16.66 13.73
CA GLN A 264 0.55 -17.67 14.24
C GLN A 264 0.25 -19.00 13.57
N THR A 265 1.16 -19.50 12.75
CA THR A 265 1.04 -20.84 12.18
C THR A 265 1.52 -21.88 13.19
N LEU A 266 0.65 -22.82 13.53
CA LEU A 266 0.82 -23.85 14.54
C LEU A 266 0.88 -25.24 13.87
N ALA A 267 1.92 -26.00 14.17
CA ALA A 267 2.03 -27.45 13.89
C ALA A 267 1.56 -27.88 12.48
N SER A 268 2.00 -27.14 11.43
CA SER A 268 1.73 -27.32 9.99
C SER A 268 0.26 -27.45 9.54
N SER A 269 -0.70 -27.43 10.46
CA SER A 269 -2.10 -27.79 10.22
C SER A 269 -3.09 -26.76 10.75
N HIS A 270 -2.63 -25.75 11.49
CA HIS A 270 -3.50 -24.73 12.06
C HIS A 270 -2.87 -23.34 11.91
N VAL A 271 -3.72 -22.33 11.69
CA VAL A 271 -3.34 -20.92 11.77
C VAL A 271 -4.22 -20.23 12.81
N ALA A 272 -3.61 -19.71 13.88
CA ALA A 272 -4.30 -18.92 14.88
C ALA A 272 -4.23 -17.43 14.53
N VAL A 273 -5.37 -16.75 14.64
CA VAL A 273 -5.46 -15.29 14.47
C VAL A 273 -5.71 -14.68 15.83
N TRP A 274 -4.80 -13.82 16.26
CA TRP A 274 -4.86 -13.09 17.52
C TRP A 274 -5.07 -11.60 17.23
N LYS A 275 -5.88 -10.94 18.03
CA LYS A 275 -6.09 -9.48 18.00
C LYS A 275 -5.48 -8.85 19.24
N LEU A 276 -4.81 -7.72 19.07
CA LEU A 276 -4.42 -6.88 20.20
C LEU A 276 -5.69 -6.21 20.77
N ALA A 277 -6.11 -6.67 21.94
CA ALA A 277 -7.32 -6.20 22.61
C ALA A 277 -7.05 -4.98 23.50
N ASP A 278 -5.86 -4.91 24.11
CA ASP A 278 -5.42 -3.77 24.90
C ASP A 278 -3.97 -3.41 24.57
N HIS A 279 -3.79 -2.20 24.03
CA HIS A 279 -2.49 -1.64 23.68
C HIS A 279 -1.63 -1.34 24.91
N LYS A 280 -2.23 -0.85 26.01
CA LYS A 280 -1.46 -0.41 27.19
C LYS A 280 -0.83 -1.59 27.91
N ASN A 281 -1.58 -2.69 28.00
CA ASN A 281 -1.17 -3.90 28.71
C ASN A 281 -0.64 -5.01 27.78
N SER A 282 -0.49 -4.73 26.47
CA SER A 282 -0.07 -5.72 25.46
C SER A 282 -0.89 -7.03 25.47
N MET A 283 -2.20 -6.94 25.69
CA MET A 283 -3.06 -8.12 25.80
C MET A 283 -3.59 -8.59 24.46
N TRP A 284 -3.35 -9.86 24.13
CA TRP A 284 -3.79 -10.50 22.90
C TRP A 284 -4.94 -11.48 23.15
N VAL A 285 -5.97 -11.41 22.30
CA VAL A 285 -7.14 -12.30 22.35
C VAL A 285 -7.22 -13.10 21.06
N LYS A 286 -7.39 -14.41 21.17
CA LYS A 286 -7.56 -15.30 20.00
C LYS A 286 -8.94 -15.05 19.38
N ILE A 287 -8.97 -14.64 18.11
CA ILE A 287 -10.21 -14.41 17.35
C ILE A 287 -10.71 -15.72 16.76
N CYS A 288 -9.82 -16.45 16.09
CA CYS A 288 -10.17 -17.70 15.44
C CYS A 288 -8.96 -18.61 15.27
N MET A 289 -9.26 -19.88 14.99
CA MET A 289 -8.30 -20.89 14.60
C MET A 289 -8.77 -21.48 13.28
N ILE A 290 -7.89 -21.43 12.29
CA ILE A 290 -8.13 -21.87 10.93
C ILE A 290 -7.50 -23.25 10.80
N ASP A 291 -8.33 -24.26 10.56
CA ASP A 291 -7.86 -25.60 10.24
C ASP A 291 -7.35 -25.64 8.80
N THR A 292 -6.05 -25.87 8.63
CA THR A 292 -5.38 -26.02 7.36
C THR A 292 -4.98 -27.46 7.07
N SER A 293 -5.43 -28.45 7.85
CA SER A 293 -5.10 -29.87 7.66
C SER A 293 -5.45 -30.41 6.27
N ARG A 294 -6.51 -29.87 5.65
CA ARG A 294 -6.95 -30.22 4.28
C ARG A 294 -6.17 -29.51 3.19
N ILE A 295 -5.23 -28.65 3.56
CA ILE A 295 -4.38 -27.89 2.65
C ILE A 295 -2.95 -28.30 2.90
N HIS A 296 -2.26 -28.69 1.85
CA HIS A 296 -0.86 -29.05 1.96
C HIS A 296 -0.06 -27.86 2.56
N PRO A 297 0.79 -28.06 3.59
CA PRO A 297 1.41 -26.97 4.35
C PRO A 297 2.13 -25.91 3.50
N ASN A 298 2.78 -26.32 2.41
CA ASN A 298 3.43 -25.40 1.46
C ASN A 298 2.48 -24.38 0.78
N PHE A 299 1.16 -24.56 0.90
CA PHE A 299 0.15 -23.64 0.35
C PHE A 299 -0.33 -22.57 1.34
N VAL A 300 0.01 -22.70 2.62
CA VAL A 300 -0.35 -21.73 3.65
C VAL A 300 0.85 -20.80 3.85
N GLY A 301 0.90 -19.73 3.08
CA GLY A 301 1.88 -18.67 3.28
C GLY A 301 1.40 -17.59 4.24
N GLU A 302 1.98 -16.41 4.11
CA GLU A 302 1.67 -15.21 4.87
C GLU A 302 0.28 -14.66 4.53
N VAL A 303 -0.41 -14.16 5.54
CA VAL A 303 -1.67 -13.43 5.40
C VAL A 303 -1.39 -12.06 4.81
N GLN A 304 -2.08 -11.73 3.73
CA GLN A 304 -1.83 -10.50 2.98
C GLN A 304 -2.84 -9.40 3.32
N CYS A 305 -4.13 -9.76 3.31
CA CYS A 305 -5.21 -8.84 3.66
C CYS A 305 -6.51 -9.61 3.93
N ILE A 306 -7.53 -8.86 4.35
CA ILE A 306 -8.92 -9.31 4.31
C ILE A 306 -9.65 -8.59 3.19
N LYS A 307 -10.36 -9.34 2.36
CA LYS A 307 -11.25 -8.81 1.33
C LYS A 307 -12.59 -9.53 1.39
N ASP A 308 -13.70 -8.78 1.43
CA ASP A 308 -15.06 -9.32 1.41
C ASP A 308 -15.38 -10.37 2.50
N GLY A 309 -14.66 -10.30 3.63
CA GLY A 309 -14.79 -11.27 4.73
C GLY A 309 -13.95 -12.53 4.58
N GLU A 310 -13.18 -12.64 3.51
CA GLU A 310 -12.20 -13.70 3.30
C GLU A 310 -10.79 -13.24 3.73
N ILE A 311 -10.04 -14.12 4.38
CA ILE A 311 -8.60 -13.93 4.63
C ILE A 311 -7.85 -14.47 3.42
N ILE A 312 -6.94 -13.66 2.86
CA ILE A 312 -6.14 -14.02 1.70
C ILE A 312 -4.73 -14.39 2.16
N PHE A 313 -4.31 -15.61 1.84
CA PHE A 313 -2.95 -16.10 2.02
C PHE A 313 -2.22 -16.10 0.68
N ASN A 314 -0.96 -15.69 0.69
CA ASN A 314 -0.05 -16.03 -0.40
C ASN A 314 0.43 -17.48 -0.23
N SER A 315 1.01 -18.05 -1.28
CA SER A 315 1.57 -19.40 -1.26
C SER A 315 2.88 -19.41 -2.06
N ALA A 316 3.85 -20.21 -1.62
CA ALA A 316 5.08 -20.48 -2.36
C ALA A 316 4.83 -21.19 -3.72
N SER A 317 3.62 -21.69 -3.95
CA SER A 317 3.23 -22.43 -5.15
C SER A 317 2.50 -21.61 -6.23
N ASN A 318 2.64 -20.27 -6.26
CA ASN A 318 1.92 -19.38 -7.21
C ASN A 318 0.38 -19.49 -7.11
N HIS A 319 -0.15 -19.69 -5.90
CA HIS A 319 -1.59 -19.70 -5.66
C HIS A 319 -1.96 -18.68 -4.60
N LEU A 320 -3.13 -18.07 -4.77
CA LEU A 320 -3.84 -17.38 -3.70
C LEU A 320 -4.83 -18.33 -3.07
N LEU A 321 -4.81 -18.37 -1.75
CA LEU A 321 -5.76 -19.13 -0.96
C LEU A 321 -6.67 -18.14 -0.24
N TYR A 322 -7.97 -18.25 -0.47
CA TYR A 322 -8.99 -17.45 0.18
C TYR A 322 -9.69 -18.32 1.19
N TYR A 323 -9.77 -17.84 2.42
CA TYR A 323 -10.47 -18.49 3.51
C TYR A 323 -11.69 -17.67 3.92
N ASP A 324 -12.88 -18.23 3.70
CA ASP A 324 -14.12 -17.64 4.20
C ASP A 324 -14.26 -17.98 5.69
N VAL A 325 -14.13 -16.96 6.54
CA VAL A 325 -14.19 -17.13 8.00
C VAL A 325 -15.56 -17.62 8.48
N ARG A 326 -16.64 -17.28 7.77
CA ARG A 326 -18.01 -17.68 8.14
C ARG A 326 -18.31 -19.10 7.72
N LYS A 327 -17.98 -19.45 6.48
CA LYS A 327 -18.23 -20.78 5.91
C LYS A 327 -17.19 -21.81 6.31
N LYS A 328 -16.02 -21.36 6.79
CA LYS A 328 -14.84 -22.18 7.08
C LYS A 328 -14.37 -22.99 5.87
N THR A 329 -14.49 -22.40 4.68
CA THR A 329 -14.14 -23.04 3.41
C THR A 329 -12.98 -22.32 2.74
N PHE A 330 -12.23 -23.07 1.95
CA PHE A 330 -11.15 -22.52 1.13
C PHE A 330 -11.52 -22.54 -0.34
N ARG A 331 -11.07 -21.52 -1.05
CA ARG A 331 -10.98 -21.53 -2.52
C ARG A 331 -9.60 -21.05 -2.96
N LYS A 332 -9.15 -21.54 -4.10
CA LYS A 332 -7.82 -21.25 -4.64
C LYS A 332 -7.94 -20.47 -5.95
N LYS A 333 -6.96 -19.63 -6.22
CA LYS A 333 -6.80 -18.96 -7.52
C LYS A 333 -5.34 -19.03 -7.93
N MET A 334 -5.08 -19.45 -9.16
CA MET A 334 -3.72 -19.48 -9.70
C MET A 334 -3.26 -18.05 -10.01
N LEU A 335 -2.05 -17.72 -9.60
CA LEU A 335 -1.34 -16.50 -9.99
C LEU A 335 -0.50 -16.78 -11.24
N PRO A 336 -0.12 -15.75 -12.00
CA PRO A 336 0.96 -15.90 -12.98
C PRO A 336 2.21 -16.48 -12.33
N HIS A 337 2.99 -17.22 -13.12
CA HIS A 337 4.34 -17.63 -12.72
C HIS A 337 5.14 -16.40 -12.26
N SER A 338 5.95 -16.55 -11.22
CA SER A 338 6.81 -15.51 -10.62
C SER A 338 6.12 -14.35 -9.88
N ALA A 339 4.86 -14.52 -9.48
CA ALA A 339 4.16 -13.52 -8.68
C ALA A 339 4.69 -13.47 -7.23
N GLU A 340 5.16 -12.30 -6.82
CA GLU A 340 5.73 -12.02 -5.50
C GLU A 340 5.14 -10.73 -4.91
N ASN A 341 5.30 -10.52 -3.59
CA ASN A 341 4.91 -9.30 -2.87
C ASN A 341 3.44 -8.89 -3.13
N LEU A 342 2.52 -9.79 -2.78
CA LEU A 342 1.09 -9.52 -2.90
C LEU A 342 0.68 -8.39 -1.94
N THR A 343 -0.13 -7.45 -2.40
CA THR A 343 -0.79 -6.48 -1.51
C THR A 343 -2.15 -6.08 -2.07
N SER A 344 -3.00 -5.50 -1.23
CA SER A 344 -4.16 -4.77 -1.72
C SER A 344 -3.73 -3.44 -2.34
N TYR A 345 -4.42 -3.03 -3.41
CA TYR A 345 -4.15 -1.82 -4.16
C TYR A 345 -5.46 -1.15 -4.58
N CYS A 346 -5.52 0.16 -4.35
CA CYS A 346 -6.61 1.01 -4.84
C CYS A 346 -6.02 1.99 -5.85
N GLU A 347 -6.74 2.24 -6.93
CA GLU A 347 -6.37 3.29 -7.86
C GLU A 347 -6.47 4.67 -7.20
N SER A 348 -5.61 5.58 -7.63
CA SER A 348 -5.51 6.90 -7.05
C SER A 348 -5.01 7.95 -8.01
N LEU A 349 -5.62 9.13 -7.92
CA LEU A 349 -5.22 10.36 -8.61
C LEU A 349 -4.21 11.19 -7.79
N THR A 350 -3.80 10.72 -6.60
CA THR A 350 -2.83 11.42 -5.75
C THR A 350 -1.55 11.72 -6.51
N SER A 351 -1.20 13.00 -6.62
CA SER A 351 0.04 13.42 -7.26
C SER A 351 1.23 13.29 -6.31
N LEU A 352 2.38 12.84 -6.83
CA LEU A 352 3.62 12.73 -6.06
C LEU A 352 4.50 13.99 -6.14
N THR A 353 4.24 14.88 -7.09
CA THR A 353 4.87 16.19 -7.27
C THR A 353 3.82 17.17 -7.76
N ARG A 354 4.02 18.48 -7.60
CA ARG A 354 3.23 19.45 -8.36
C ARG A 354 3.69 19.50 -9.81
#